data_AF-A0A7S4K6Y3-F1
#
_entry.id   AF-A0A7S4K6Y3-F1
#
_cell.length_a   1.000
_cell.length_b   1.000
_cell.length_c   1.000
_cell.angle_alpha   90.00
_cell.angle_beta   90.00
_cell.angle_gamma   90.00
#
_symmetry.space_group_name_H-M   'P 1'
#
loop_
_entity.id
_entity.type
_entity.pdbx_description
1 polymer ?
#
loop_
_entity_poly.entity_id
_entity_poly.type
_entity_poly.pdbx_seq_one_letter_code
_entity_poly.pdbx_strand_id
1 'polypeptide(L)'
;MKSPSAARALLFLCSARISAAFTASPPISSPSSRDVASAPSAVAKDPAPRTAFVLSPRPPASTALRAGGDTDDELPTFETEEEYLEYMAGASALPAGFASGTASGTFVSVEAPAMGDLPIKGTVIYLTDGPTDSWAAVFTKNKFPGSPIIVGKARLASGGPIQAIVVNNKVSNVCAGGDGEADAEVVCDAVAAALNIEGGGEHVLPSSTGVIGWRLPAKELAEDVVPKAVDALQTESALSAARDIMTTDRYPKLRSKTLSNG
;
A
#
# COMPACT_ATOMS: atom_id res chain seq x y z
N MET A 1 25.65 -6.09 32.50
CA MET A 1 24.82 -5.08 31.82
C MET A 1 24.14 -5.79 30.66
N LYS A 2 22.85 -6.12 30.79
CA LYS A 2 22.05 -6.73 29.71
C LYS A 2 21.64 -5.59 28.77
N SER A 3 21.83 -5.77 27.46
CA SER A 3 21.35 -4.80 26.46
C SER A 3 19.83 -4.66 26.58
N PRO A 4 19.27 -3.46 26.44
CA PRO A 4 17.82 -3.30 26.38
C PRO A 4 17.35 -3.97 25.09
N SER A 5 16.54 -5.02 25.26
CA SER A 5 15.83 -5.70 24.19
C SER A 5 15.04 -4.67 23.37
N ALA A 6 15.24 -4.65 22.06
CA ALA A 6 14.59 -3.80 21.09
C ALA A 6 13.10 -3.60 21.41
N ALA A 7 12.70 -2.33 21.60
CA ALA A 7 11.31 -1.95 21.64
C ALA A 7 10.69 -2.35 20.29
N ARG A 8 9.80 -3.34 20.31
CA ARG A 8 9.09 -3.83 19.12
C ARG A 8 8.02 -2.82 18.76
N ALA A 9 8.41 -1.78 18.02
CA ALA A 9 7.46 -0.88 17.40
C ALA A 9 6.85 -1.55 16.16
N LEU A 10 5.51 -1.61 16.16
CA LEU A 10 4.72 -2.13 15.05
C LEU A 10 4.12 -0.94 14.31
N LEU A 11 4.72 -0.56 13.19
CA LEU A 11 4.18 0.50 12.36
C LEU A 11 3.06 -0.05 11.47
N PHE A 12 1.81 0.27 11.80
CA PHE A 12 0.67 0.00 10.92
C PHE A 12 0.49 1.15 9.93
N LEU A 13 0.94 0.96 8.68
CA LEU A 13 0.46 1.78 7.57
C LEU A 13 -0.91 1.26 7.13
N CYS A 14 -1.97 1.96 7.53
CA CYS A 14 -3.30 1.73 6.98
C CYS A 14 -3.34 2.33 5.57
N SER A 15 -3.10 1.51 4.54
CA SER A 15 -3.29 1.91 3.15
C SER A 15 -4.72 2.42 2.98
N ALA A 16 -4.85 3.64 2.44
CA ALA A 16 -6.09 4.38 2.32
C ALA A 16 -7.22 3.50 1.76
N ARG A 17 -8.39 3.53 2.41
CA ARG A 17 -9.62 2.95 1.85
C ARG A 17 -9.91 3.64 0.51
N ILE A 18 -9.71 2.92 -0.59
CA ILE A 18 -10.17 3.32 -1.92
C ILE A 18 -11.70 3.29 -1.89
N SER A 19 -12.33 4.46 -1.77
CA SER A 19 -13.75 4.63 -2.11
C SER A 19 -13.81 5.24 -3.51
N ALA A 20 -13.83 4.38 -4.53
CA ALA A 20 -14.09 4.82 -5.90
C ALA A 20 -15.59 5.12 -6.02
N ALA A 21 -15.96 6.39 -5.90
CA ALA A 21 -17.28 6.87 -6.29
C ALA A 21 -17.36 6.82 -7.82
N PHE A 22 -17.99 5.78 -8.36
CA PHE A 22 -18.36 5.69 -9.77
C PHE A 22 -19.48 6.71 -10.03
N THR A 23 -19.17 7.89 -10.54
CA THR A 23 -20.19 8.79 -11.09
C THR A 23 -20.57 8.30 -12.47
N ALA A 24 -21.78 7.75 -12.58
CA ALA A 24 -22.36 7.31 -13.84
C ALA A 24 -22.59 8.53 -14.76
N SER A 25 -21.95 8.54 -15.93
CA SER A 25 -22.33 9.43 -17.02
C SER A 25 -23.60 8.91 -17.72
N PRO A 26 -24.48 9.81 -18.21
CA PRO A 26 -25.78 9.45 -18.78
C PRO A 26 -25.66 8.77 -20.17
N PRO A 27 -26.69 8.00 -20.59
CA PRO A 27 -26.62 7.18 -21.79
C PRO A 27 -26.72 8.01 -23.08
N ILE A 28 -25.82 7.72 -24.01
CA ILE A 28 -25.90 8.17 -25.41
C ILE A 28 -26.93 7.31 -26.13
N SER A 29 -27.92 7.95 -26.72
CA SER A 29 -28.92 7.35 -27.61
C SER A 29 -28.42 7.34 -29.06
N SER A 30 -28.67 6.25 -29.79
CA SER A 30 -29.04 6.19 -31.23
C SER A 30 -29.07 4.70 -31.70
N PRO A 31 -29.51 4.35 -32.92
CA PRO A 31 -30.82 3.77 -33.15
C PRO A 31 -30.80 2.33 -33.72
N SER A 32 -32.00 1.80 -33.91
CA SER A 32 -32.38 0.51 -34.45
C SER A 32 -31.89 0.22 -35.88
N SER A 33 -31.52 -1.03 -36.17
CA SER A 33 -32.36 -1.99 -36.93
C SER A 33 -31.59 -3.23 -37.40
N ARG A 34 -32.24 -4.39 -37.19
CA ARG A 34 -32.28 -5.66 -37.97
C ARG A 34 -30.97 -6.30 -38.46
N ASP A 35 -30.72 -7.54 -38.05
CA ASP A 35 -31.10 -8.72 -38.85
C ASP A 35 -30.96 -10.04 -38.09
N VAL A 36 -31.85 -10.98 -38.42
CA VAL A 36 -32.08 -12.31 -37.83
C VAL A 36 -31.63 -13.38 -38.82
N ALA A 37 -30.83 -14.36 -38.37
CA ALA A 37 -30.70 -15.75 -38.88
C ALA A 37 -29.35 -16.30 -38.37
N SER A 38 -29.11 -17.57 -38.02
CA SER A 38 -29.89 -18.81 -37.87
C SER A 38 -28.90 -19.85 -37.33
N ALA A 39 -29.27 -20.61 -36.31
CA ALA A 39 -28.47 -21.73 -35.80
C ALA A 39 -28.52 -22.96 -36.75
N PRO A 40 -27.57 -23.91 -36.61
CA PRO A 40 -27.99 -25.30 -36.49
C PRO A 40 -27.34 -26.09 -35.33
N SER A 41 -28.14 -27.06 -34.88
CA SER A 41 -27.99 -28.17 -33.92
C SER A 41 -26.71 -29.02 -34.13
N ALA A 42 -25.88 -29.22 -33.10
CA ALA A 42 -25.79 -30.38 -32.17
C ALA A 42 -25.04 -31.62 -32.69
N VAL A 43 -24.00 -32.04 -31.96
CA VAL A 43 -23.62 -33.45 -31.74
C VAL A 43 -23.08 -33.61 -30.31
N ALA A 44 -23.71 -34.53 -29.57
CA ALA A 44 -23.41 -34.90 -28.20
C ALA A 44 -22.19 -35.85 -28.10
N LYS A 45 -21.43 -35.74 -27.00
CA LYS A 45 -20.61 -36.82 -26.44
C LYS A 45 -20.79 -36.84 -24.92
N ASP A 46 -21.22 -37.99 -24.42
CA ASP A 46 -21.52 -38.31 -23.03
C ASP A 46 -20.24 -38.37 -22.16
N PRO A 47 -20.31 -38.11 -20.83
CA PRO A 47 -19.17 -37.81 -19.98
C PRO A 47 -18.60 -39.04 -19.26
N ALA A 48 -17.28 -39.03 -19.02
CA ALA A 48 -16.61 -40.00 -18.13
C ALA A 48 -16.79 -39.61 -16.64
N PRO A 49 -16.89 -40.59 -15.72
CA PRO A 49 -17.29 -40.34 -14.34
C PRO A 49 -16.11 -39.81 -13.50
N ARG A 50 -16.34 -38.73 -12.74
CA ARG A 50 -15.41 -38.27 -11.71
C ARG A 50 -16.14 -38.11 -10.38
N THR A 51 -15.99 -39.16 -9.58
CA THR A 51 -15.89 -39.21 -8.12
C THR A 51 -16.47 -38.04 -7.32
N ALA A 52 -17.55 -38.32 -6.58
CA ALA A 52 -18.06 -37.47 -5.54
C ALA A 52 -17.01 -37.25 -4.44
N PHE A 53 -16.57 -36.00 -4.27
CA PHE A 53 -15.80 -35.58 -3.11
C PHE A 53 -16.76 -35.39 -1.94
N VAL A 54 -16.65 -36.27 -0.93
CA VAL A 54 -17.40 -36.17 0.32
C VAL A 54 -16.85 -34.97 1.10
N LEU A 55 -17.68 -33.96 1.32
CA LEU A 55 -17.40 -32.84 2.22
C LEU A 55 -17.49 -33.33 3.67
N SER A 56 -16.33 -33.51 4.32
CA SER A 56 -16.26 -33.69 5.77
C SER A 56 -16.76 -32.42 6.48
N PRO A 57 -17.56 -32.53 7.56
CA PRO A 57 -18.04 -31.36 8.28
C PRO A 57 -16.89 -30.60 8.97
N ARG A 58 -16.96 -29.28 8.87
CA ARG A 58 -16.06 -28.30 9.49
C ARG A 58 -15.97 -28.56 11.00
N PRO A 59 -14.78 -28.72 11.60
CA PRO A 59 -14.66 -28.78 13.05
C PRO A 59 -15.14 -27.47 13.67
N PRO A 60 -15.76 -27.49 14.87
CA PRO A 60 -16.29 -26.30 15.51
C PRO A 60 -15.17 -25.30 15.75
N ALA A 61 -15.49 -24.01 15.56
CA ALA A 61 -14.57 -22.90 15.74
C ALA A 61 -13.83 -23.04 17.09
N SER A 62 -12.51 -23.26 17.01
CA SER A 62 -11.67 -23.22 18.20
C SER A 62 -11.78 -21.83 18.81
N THR A 63 -12.08 -21.81 20.10
CA THR A 63 -12.21 -20.68 21.00
C THR A 63 -11.40 -19.48 20.52
N ALA A 64 -12.11 -18.46 20.02
CA ALA A 64 -11.51 -17.19 19.69
C ALA A 64 -10.76 -16.69 20.92
N LEU A 65 -9.43 -16.64 20.82
CA LEU A 65 -8.61 -15.88 21.75
C LEU A 65 -9.16 -14.45 21.65
N ARG A 66 -9.80 -13.98 22.72
CA ARG A 66 -10.23 -12.59 22.81
C ARG A 66 -8.98 -11.74 22.63
N ALA A 67 -8.85 -11.11 21.46
CA ALA A 67 -7.95 -9.98 21.29
C ALA A 67 -8.30 -8.97 22.38
N GLY A 68 -7.29 -8.60 23.18
CA GLY A 68 -7.42 -7.56 24.18
C GLY A 68 -8.04 -6.31 23.57
N GLY A 69 -8.94 -5.68 24.32
CA GLY A 69 -9.83 -4.64 23.83
C GLY A 69 -9.12 -3.50 23.11
N ASP A 70 -9.72 -3.07 22.01
CA ASP A 70 -9.69 -1.66 21.59
C ASP A 70 -10.03 -0.85 22.85
N THR A 71 -9.10 -0.02 23.33
CA THR A 71 -9.37 0.80 24.51
C THR A 71 -10.46 1.81 24.17
N ASP A 72 -11.44 1.99 25.08
CA ASP A 72 -12.49 3.02 25.08
C ASP A 72 -11.91 4.46 25.21
N ASP A 73 -10.72 4.73 24.68
CA ASP A 73 -10.11 6.05 24.73
C ASP A 73 -10.90 6.98 23.79
N GLU A 74 -11.66 7.91 24.38
CA GLU A 74 -12.37 8.96 23.66
C GLU A 74 -11.37 9.74 22.80
N LEU A 75 -11.60 9.79 21.49
CA LEU A 75 -10.72 10.52 20.58
C LEU A 75 -10.92 12.02 20.78
N PRO A 76 -9.84 12.82 20.84
CA PRO A 76 -9.95 14.26 20.98
C PRO A 76 -10.68 14.88 19.78
N THR A 77 -11.48 15.90 20.05
CA THR A 77 -12.10 16.78 19.05
C THR A 77 -11.36 18.11 19.00
N PHE A 78 -11.29 18.73 17.83
CA PHE A 78 -10.54 19.97 17.61
C PHE A 78 -11.49 21.00 17.00
N GLU A 79 -11.41 22.24 17.49
CA GLU A 79 -12.24 23.34 16.97
C GLU A 79 -11.60 24.00 15.75
N THR A 80 -10.26 23.93 15.66
CA THR A 80 -9.46 24.57 14.61
C THR A 80 -8.49 23.61 13.93
N GLU A 81 -8.04 23.97 12.74
CA GLU A 81 -7.04 23.21 12.00
C GLU A 81 -5.67 23.28 12.66
N GLU A 82 -5.32 24.44 13.21
CA GLU A 82 -4.07 24.68 13.92
C GLU A 82 -3.94 23.77 15.13
N GLU A 83 -5.01 23.68 15.93
CA GLU A 83 -5.07 22.79 17.11
C GLU A 83 -4.90 21.32 16.72
N TYR A 84 -5.55 20.89 15.63
CA TYR A 84 -5.38 19.53 15.10
C TYR A 84 -3.93 19.26 14.68
N LEU A 85 -3.30 20.20 13.99
CA LEU A 85 -1.93 20.06 13.50
C LEU A 85 -0.90 20.08 14.63
N GLU A 86 -1.14 20.87 15.69
CA GLU A 86 -0.32 20.87 16.90
C GLU A 86 -0.42 19.53 17.63
N TYR A 87 -1.63 19.00 17.79
CA TYR A 87 -1.85 17.66 18.34
C TYR A 87 -1.15 16.57 17.50
N MET A 88 -1.26 16.64 16.16
CA MET A 88 -0.56 15.72 15.26
C MET A 88 0.97 15.82 15.39
N ALA A 89 1.52 17.03 15.54
CA ALA A 89 2.96 17.21 15.76
C ALA A 89 3.41 16.52 17.05
N GLY A 90 2.66 16.66 18.14
CA GLY A 90 2.93 15.98 19.42
C GLY A 90 2.83 14.44 19.33
N ALA A 91 1.93 13.92 18.49
CA ALA A 91 1.76 12.49 18.28
C ALA A 91 2.67 11.88 17.20
N SER A 92 3.56 12.67 16.59
CA SER A 92 4.29 12.27 15.39
C SER A 92 5.63 11.58 15.62
N ALA A 93 6.10 11.48 16.87
CA ALA A 93 7.42 10.92 17.17
C ALA A 93 7.57 9.51 16.56
N LEU A 94 8.66 9.31 15.79
CA LEU A 94 9.01 7.99 15.28
C LEU A 94 9.51 7.10 16.43
N PRO A 95 9.15 5.81 16.46
CA PRO A 95 9.76 4.87 17.39
C PRO A 95 11.26 4.72 17.12
N ALA A 96 12.02 4.39 18.17
CA ALA A 96 13.44 4.09 18.02
C ALA A 96 13.65 2.96 16.99
N GLY A 97 14.70 3.10 16.17
CA GLY A 97 15.00 2.16 15.10
C GLY A 97 14.26 2.45 13.78
N PHE A 98 13.40 3.46 13.72
CA PHE A 98 12.71 3.89 12.50
C PHE A 98 13.25 5.23 12.00
N ALA A 99 13.41 5.32 10.68
CA ALA A 99 13.60 6.56 9.96
C ALA A 99 12.52 6.73 8.88
N SER A 100 12.16 7.97 8.56
CA SER A 100 11.27 8.27 7.44
C SER A 100 11.78 9.47 6.64
N GLY A 101 11.59 9.41 5.33
CA GLY A 101 12.06 10.42 4.40
C GLY A 101 11.08 10.56 3.25
N THR A 102 10.91 11.78 2.75
CA THR A 102 9.90 12.10 1.73
C THR A 102 10.48 13.00 0.67
N ALA A 103 10.13 12.76 -0.58
CA ALA A 103 10.50 13.63 -1.69
C ALA A 103 9.37 13.78 -2.70
N SER A 104 9.47 14.83 -3.51
CA SER A 104 8.57 15.09 -4.63
C SER A 104 9.37 15.20 -5.92
N GLY A 105 8.76 14.77 -7.01
CA GLY A 105 9.26 14.90 -8.37
C GLY A 105 8.11 15.18 -9.34
N THR A 106 8.41 15.09 -10.63
CA THR A 106 7.42 15.24 -11.69
C THR A 106 7.51 14.09 -12.68
N PHE A 107 6.40 13.79 -13.36
CA PHE A 107 6.34 12.83 -14.45
C PHE A 107 5.26 13.24 -15.46
N VAL A 108 5.33 12.70 -16.67
CA VAL A 108 4.26 12.82 -17.67
C VAL A 108 3.55 11.49 -17.77
N SER A 109 2.22 11.48 -17.61
CA SER A 109 1.42 10.26 -17.75
C SER A 109 1.38 9.80 -19.21
N VAL A 110 1.54 8.49 -19.42
CA VAL A 110 1.36 7.85 -20.73
C VAL A 110 -0.09 7.91 -21.18
N GLU A 111 -1.03 7.79 -20.24
CA GLU A 111 -2.48 7.76 -20.48
C GLU A 111 -3.06 9.15 -20.71
N ALA A 112 -2.44 10.19 -20.14
CA ALA A 112 -2.92 11.57 -20.22
C ALA A 112 -1.77 12.57 -20.50
N PRO A 113 -1.05 12.45 -21.63
CA PRO A 113 0.12 13.29 -21.92
C PRO A 113 -0.22 14.78 -22.06
N ALA A 114 -1.46 15.11 -22.44
CA ALA A 114 -1.94 16.50 -22.56
C ALA A 114 -1.99 17.24 -21.20
N MET A 115 -1.91 16.53 -20.08
CA MET A 115 -1.86 17.12 -18.75
C MET A 115 -0.48 17.71 -18.40
N GLY A 116 0.55 17.46 -19.21
CA GLY A 116 1.91 17.93 -18.97
C GLY A 116 2.55 17.27 -17.74
N ASP A 117 3.44 18.01 -17.08
CA ASP A 117 4.15 17.56 -15.88
C ASP A 117 3.19 17.47 -14.69
N LEU A 118 3.06 16.27 -14.15
CA LEU A 118 2.26 15.97 -12.98
C LEU A 118 3.16 15.71 -11.77
N PRO A 119 2.75 16.15 -10.56
CA PRO A 119 3.52 15.85 -9.35
C PRO A 119 3.40 14.37 -8.99
N ILE A 120 4.51 13.78 -8.57
CA ILE A 120 4.60 12.47 -7.94
C ILE A 120 5.34 12.64 -6.62
N LYS A 121 4.91 11.93 -5.58
CA LYS A 121 5.59 11.92 -4.29
C LYS A 121 6.00 10.51 -3.90
N GLY A 122 7.08 10.42 -3.13
CA GLY A 122 7.63 9.17 -2.62
C GLY A 122 8.03 9.32 -1.17
N THR A 123 7.54 8.40 -0.35
CA THR A 123 7.90 8.23 1.06
C THR A 123 8.69 6.93 1.22
N VAL A 124 9.81 6.99 1.92
CA VAL A 124 10.58 5.82 2.36
C VAL A 124 10.50 5.75 3.88
N ILE A 125 10.16 4.59 4.41
CA ILE A 125 10.23 4.28 5.84
C ILE A 125 11.22 3.14 6.00
N TYR A 126 12.20 3.32 6.87
CA TYR A 126 13.38 2.47 6.96
C TYR A 126 13.63 2.02 8.41
N LEU A 127 13.98 0.74 8.57
CA LEU A 127 14.47 0.18 9.82
C LEU A 127 15.99 0.31 9.90
N THR A 128 16.45 1.22 10.75
CA THR A 128 17.89 1.54 10.89
C THR A 128 18.67 0.43 11.60
N ASP A 129 17.99 -0.41 12.37
CA ASP A 129 18.61 -1.50 13.15
C ASP A 129 18.83 -2.78 12.32
N GLY A 130 18.39 -2.78 11.05
CA GLY A 130 18.52 -3.90 10.14
C GLY A 130 17.18 -4.58 9.79
N PRO A 131 17.23 -5.62 8.94
CA PRO A 131 16.05 -6.36 8.53
C PRO A 131 15.41 -7.13 9.70
N THR A 132 14.08 -7.27 9.67
CA THR A 132 13.31 -7.98 10.70
C THR A 132 12.38 -9.04 10.10
N ASP A 133 12.39 -10.24 10.70
CA ASP A 133 11.41 -11.30 10.41
C ASP A 133 10.08 -11.09 11.19
N SER A 134 10.08 -10.15 12.15
CA SER A 134 8.94 -9.91 13.03
C SER A 134 8.04 -8.81 12.48
N TRP A 135 7.33 -9.11 11.39
CA TRP A 135 6.42 -8.19 10.75
C TRP A 135 5.08 -8.86 10.42
N ALA A 136 4.07 -8.05 10.19
CA ALA A 136 2.75 -8.50 9.77
C ALA A 136 2.14 -7.48 8.82
N ALA A 137 1.42 -7.97 7.81
CA ALA A 137 0.66 -7.13 6.89
C ALA A 137 -0.71 -7.74 6.63
N VAL A 138 -1.71 -6.88 6.48
CA VAL A 138 -3.05 -7.27 6.04
C VAL A 138 -3.39 -6.51 4.78
N PHE A 139 -3.99 -7.20 3.83
CA PHE A 139 -4.25 -6.66 2.50
C PHE A 139 -5.74 -6.67 2.18
N THR A 140 -6.13 -5.83 1.23
CA THR A 140 -7.51 -5.79 0.74
C THR A 140 -7.96 -7.15 0.19
N LYS A 141 -9.25 -7.45 0.41
CA LYS A 141 -9.97 -8.60 -0.18
C LYS A 141 -10.67 -8.24 -1.49
N ASN A 142 -10.45 -7.03 -2.01
CA ASN A 142 -10.98 -6.61 -3.30
C ASN A 142 -10.52 -7.57 -4.42
N LYS A 143 -11.40 -7.82 -5.39
CA LYS A 143 -11.12 -8.63 -6.58
C LYS A 143 -10.14 -7.97 -7.56
N PHE A 144 -9.95 -6.64 -7.45
CA PHE A 144 -8.98 -5.88 -8.21
C PHE A 144 -7.92 -5.29 -7.27
N PRO A 145 -7.00 -6.12 -6.74
CA PRO A 145 -5.87 -5.62 -5.96
C PRO A 145 -4.92 -4.82 -6.87
N GLY A 146 -4.25 -3.82 -6.30
CA GLY A 146 -3.11 -3.19 -6.99
C GLY A 146 -1.91 -4.12 -7.03
N SER A 147 -1.04 -3.91 -8.01
CA SER A 147 0.25 -4.61 -8.13
C SER A 147 1.08 -4.60 -6.83
N PRO A 148 1.21 -3.48 -6.07
CA PRO A 148 1.94 -3.50 -4.79
C PRO A 148 1.34 -4.47 -3.76
N ILE A 149 0.04 -4.73 -3.82
CA ILE A 149 -0.62 -5.69 -2.92
C ILE A 149 -0.27 -7.13 -3.30
N ILE A 150 -0.07 -7.41 -4.59
CA ILE A 150 0.34 -8.73 -5.07
C ILE A 150 1.78 -9.00 -4.61
N VAL A 151 2.69 -8.05 -4.85
CA VAL A 151 4.08 -8.09 -4.35
C VAL A 151 4.13 -8.28 -2.83
N GLY A 152 3.41 -7.46 -2.07
CA GLY A 152 3.38 -7.56 -0.60
C GLY A 152 2.84 -8.91 -0.10
N LYS A 153 1.83 -9.48 -0.77
CA LYS A 153 1.31 -10.82 -0.44
C LYS A 153 2.33 -11.92 -0.73
N ALA A 154 3.04 -11.84 -1.84
CA ALA A 154 4.08 -12.81 -2.20
C ALA A 154 5.20 -12.82 -1.15
N ARG A 155 5.65 -11.65 -0.71
CA ARG A 155 6.68 -11.50 0.33
C ARG A 155 6.21 -11.93 1.72
N LEU A 156 4.94 -11.67 2.06
CA LEU A 156 4.36 -12.20 3.29
C LEU A 156 4.30 -13.74 3.26
N ALA A 157 3.99 -14.32 2.10
CA ALA A 157 3.94 -15.77 1.93
C ALA A 157 5.33 -16.43 1.92
N SER A 158 6.37 -15.72 1.46
CA SER A 158 7.75 -16.23 1.51
C SER A 158 8.31 -16.28 2.94
N GLY A 159 7.78 -15.44 3.84
CA GLY A 159 8.25 -15.36 5.23
C GLY A 159 9.64 -14.74 5.37
N GLY A 160 10.11 -14.03 4.34
CA GLY A 160 11.38 -13.31 4.37
C GLY A 160 11.32 -12.07 5.29
N PRO A 161 12.49 -11.54 5.67
CA PRO A 161 12.56 -10.32 6.46
C PRO A 161 12.25 -9.07 5.62
N ILE A 162 11.90 -7.99 6.32
CA ILE A 162 11.65 -6.66 5.73
C ILE A 162 12.54 -5.64 6.43
N GLN A 163 12.96 -4.62 5.70
CA GLN A 163 13.76 -3.53 6.23
C GLN A 163 13.24 -2.15 5.83
N ALA A 164 12.49 -2.03 4.74
CA ALA A 164 11.90 -0.77 4.34
C ALA A 164 10.48 -0.91 3.78
N ILE A 165 9.78 0.22 3.73
CA ILE A 165 8.51 0.40 3.04
C ILE A 165 8.67 1.59 2.13
N VAL A 166 8.21 1.46 0.88
CA VAL A 166 8.12 2.58 -0.06
C VAL A 166 6.66 2.86 -0.39
N VAL A 167 6.28 4.12 -0.30
CA VAL A 167 4.93 4.58 -0.61
C VAL A 167 4.99 5.66 -1.66
N ASN A 168 4.37 5.44 -2.82
CA ASN A 168 4.18 6.49 -3.81
C ASN A 168 2.75 7.04 -3.79
N ASN A 169 2.62 8.31 -4.12
CA ASN A 169 1.35 9.01 -4.17
C ASN A 169 1.16 9.72 -5.52
N LYS A 170 -0.01 9.50 -6.13
CA LYS A 170 -0.62 10.07 -7.35
C LYS A 170 -1.08 8.96 -8.28
N VAL A 171 -0.34 7.85 -8.32
CA VAL A 171 -0.62 6.68 -9.16
C VAL A 171 -0.77 5.45 -8.26
N SER A 172 -1.94 4.81 -8.29
CA SER A 172 -2.26 3.67 -7.41
C SER A 172 -1.62 2.35 -7.84
N ASN A 173 -1.10 2.28 -9.08
CA ASN A 173 -0.62 1.03 -9.68
C ASN A 173 -1.66 -0.11 -9.58
N VAL A 174 -2.93 0.22 -9.81
CA VAL A 174 -4.06 -0.71 -9.91
C VAL A 174 -4.52 -0.76 -11.36
N CYS A 175 -4.70 -1.96 -11.91
CA CYS A 175 -5.10 -2.17 -13.31
C CYS A 175 -4.23 -1.37 -14.29
N ALA A 176 -2.93 -1.27 -14.02
CA ALA A 176 -1.99 -0.53 -14.87
C ALA A 176 -1.98 -1.11 -16.28
N GLY A 177 -1.87 -0.26 -17.30
CA GLY A 177 -1.79 -0.69 -18.71
C GLY A 177 -0.46 -1.35 -19.12
N GLY A 178 0.27 -1.95 -18.16
CA GLY A 178 1.61 -2.52 -18.27
C GLY A 178 1.88 -3.53 -17.15
N ASP A 179 3.15 -3.90 -16.94
CA ASP A 179 3.54 -4.81 -15.85
C ASP A 179 3.76 -4.04 -14.56
N GLY A 180 2.67 -3.78 -13.84
CA GLY A 180 2.71 -3.01 -12.60
C GLY A 180 3.45 -3.71 -11.45
N GLU A 181 3.62 -5.03 -11.50
CA GLU A 181 4.41 -5.76 -10.48
C GLU A 181 5.90 -5.50 -10.73
N ALA A 182 6.36 -5.63 -11.98
CA ALA A 182 7.73 -5.28 -12.36
C ALA A 182 8.05 -3.81 -12.07
N ASP A 183 7.12 -2.89 -12.37
CA ASP A 183 7.29 -1.46 -12.06
C ASP A 183 7.44 -1.22 -10.54
N ALA A 184 6.70 -1.96 -9.71
CA ALA A 184 6.84 -1.88 -8.26
C ALA A 184 8.19 -2.43 -7.77
N GLU A 185 8.66 -3.54 -8.35
CA GLU A 185 9.96 -4.12 -8.04
C GLU A 185 11.11 -3.17 -8.39
N VAL A 186 11.04 -2.48 -9.54
CA VAL A 186 12.04 -1.44 -9.90
C VAL A 186 12.18 -0.38 -8.81
N VAL A 187 11.08 0.08 -8.24
CA VAL A 187 11.09 1.06 -7.15
C VAL A 187 11.64 0.45 -5.86
N CYS A 188 11.32 -0.80 -5.56
CA CYS A 188 11.85 -1.52 -4.39
C CYS A 188 13.36 -1.71 -4.49
N ASP A 189 13.86 -2.11 -5.66
CA ASP A 189 15.29 -2.27 -5.93
C ASP A 189 16.03 -0.94 -5.81
N ALA A 190 15.45 0.15 -6.30
CA ALA A 190 16.04 1.49 -6.15
C ALA A 190 16.17 1.90 -4.68
N VAL A 191 15.15 1.62 -3.86
CA VAL A 191 15.19 1.89 -2.41
C VAL A 191 16.24 1.02 -1.73
N ALA A 192 16.29 -0.27 -2.05
CA ALA A 192 17.29 -1.18 -1.51
C ALA A 192 18.71 -0.75 -1.86
N ALA A 193 18.95 -0.35 -3.11
CA ALA A 193 20.23 0.16 -3.57
C ALA A 193 20.62 1.46 -2.85
N ALA A 194 19.70 2.43 -2.75
CA ALA A 194 19.96 3.71 -2.09
C ALA A 194 20.25 3.54 -0.58
N LEU A 195 19.62 2.56 0.07
CA LEU A 195 19.81 2.24 1.49
C LEU A 195 20.93 1.21 1.75
N ASN A 196 21.54 0.65 0.72
CA ASN A 196 22.49 -0.46 0.81
C ASN A 196 21.93 -1.69 1.57
N ILE A 197 20.67 -2.06 1.30
CA ILE A 197 20.02 -3.24 1.88
C ILE A 197 20.56 -4.50 1.20
N GLU A 198 21.27 -5.35 1.94
CA GLU A 198 21.91 -6.57 1.40
C GLU A 198 20.92 -7.55 0.77
N GLY A 199 19.67 -7.60 1.27
CA GLY A 199 18.62 -8.46 0.74
C GLY A 199 17.94 -7.95 -0.55
N GLY A 200 18.37 -6.80 -1.07
CA GLY A 200 17.79 -6.21 -2.27
C GLY A 200 16.33 -5.77 -2.11
N GLY A 201 15.64 -5.59 -3.24
CA GLY A 201 14.26 -5.10 -3.27
C GLY A 201 13.26 -5.98 -2.53
N GLU A 202 13.52 -7.28 -2.37
CA GLU A 202 12.67 -8.23 -1.65
C GLU A 202 12.41 -7.80 -0.18
N HIS A 203 13.37 -7.11 0.44
CA HIS A 203 13.24 -6.58 1.80
C HIS A 203 12.48 -5.23 1.88
N VAL A 204 11.90 -4.73 0.78
CA VAL A 204 11.27 -3.39 0.71
C VAL A 204 9.80 -3.46 0.29
N LEU A 205 8.83 -3.37 1.21
CA LEU A 205 7.42 -3.49 0.83
C LEU A 205 6.91 -2.28 0.01
N PRO A 206 6.34 -2.48 -1.18
CA PRO A 206 5.74 -1.39 -1.94
C PRO A 206 4.30 -1.10 -1.51
N SER A 207 3.91 0.17 -1.58
CA SER A 207 2.53 0.64 -1.46
C SER A 207 2.30 1.82 -2.39
N SER A 208 1.10 1.91 -2.96
CA SER A 208 0.78 2.95 -3.96
C SER A 208 -0.63 3.47 -3.73
N THR A 209 -0.82 4.78 -3.94
CA THR A 209 -2.15 5.42 -3.87
C THR A 209 -2.33 6.47 -4.95
N GLY A 210 -3.58 6.71 -5.36
CA GLY A 210 -3.95 7.72 -6.35
C GLY A 210 -4.78 7.17 -7.50
N VAL A 211 -4.51 7.64 -8.72
CA VAL A 211 -5.29 7.33 -9.92
C VAL A 211 -5.14 5.85 -10.29
N ILE A 212 -6.26 5.21 -10.65
CA ILE A 212 -6.34 3.82 -11.13
C ILE A 212 -6.22 3.79 -12.65
N GLY A 213 -5.57 2.77 -13.21
CA GLY A 213 -5.43 2.56 -14.65
C GLY A 213 -4.21 3.23 -15.28
N TRP A 214 -3.49 4.05 -14.53
CA TRP A 214 -2.26 4.69 -15.01
C TRP A 214 -1.04 3.82 -14.74
N ARG A 215 -0.10 3.80 -15.69
CA ARG A 215 1.22 3.20 -15.50
C ARG A 215 1.99 3.94 -14.43
N LEU A 216 2.71 3.18 -13.60
CA LEU A 216 3.57 3.75 -12.57
C LEU A 216 4.77 4.40 -13.26
N PRO A 217 5.11 5.66 -12.95
CA PRO A 217 6.35 6.29 -13.41
C PRO A 217 7.55 5.74 -12.62
N ALA A 218 7.81 4.43 -12.77
CA ALA A 218 8.79 3.70 -11.96
C ALA A 218 10.21 4.24 -12.14
N LYS A 219 10.56 4.69 -13.36
CA LYS A 219 11.85 5.29 -13.67
C LYS A 219 12.04 6.61 -12.92
N GLU A 220 11.07 7.52 -13.00
CA GLU A 220 11.11 8.81 -12.31
C GLU A 220 11.15 8.61 -10.79
N LEU A 221 10.38 7.65 -10.28
CA LEU A 221 10.45 7.27 -8.87
C LEU A 221 11.84 6.76 -8.48
N ALA A 222 12.39 5.80 -9.22
CA ALA A 222 13.66 5.15 -8.92
C ALA A 222 14.88 6.09 -9.07
N GLU A 223 14.92 6.90 -10.13
CA GLU A 223 16.09 7.71 -10.47
C GLU A 223 16.09 9.10 -9.81
N ASP A 224 14.91 9.66 -9.50
CA ASP A 224 14.79 11.03 -8.98
C ASP A 224 14.23 11.06 -7.55
N VAL A 225 13.05 10.47 -7.33
CA VAL A 225 12.32 10.64 -6.07
C VAL A 225 12.92 9.83 -4.94
N VAL A 226 13.25 8.56 -5.18
CA VAL A 226 13.79 7.64 -4.16
C VAL A 226 15.12 8.14 -3.57
N PRO A 227 16.14 8.53 -4.36
CA PRO A 227 17.39 9.05 -3.82
C PRO A 227 17.18 10.27 -2.92
N LYS A 228 16.34 11.22 -3.36
CA LYS A 228 16.00 12.42 -2.57
C LYS A 228 15.26 12.06 -1.28
N ALA A 229 14.36 11.08 -1.31
CA ALA A 229 13.63 10.64 -0.12
C ALA A 229 14.56 9.97 0.89
N VAL A 230 15.54 9.19 0.41
CA VAL A 230 16.58 8.57 1.25
C VAL A 230 17.53 9.62 1.84
N ASP A 231 17.95 10.61 1.06
CA ASP A 231 18.77 11.73 1.56
C ASP A 231 18.04 12.57 2.63
N ALA A 232 16.71 12.59 2.57
CA ALA A 232 15.84 13.29 3.52
C ALA A 232 15.40 12.43 4.71
N LEU A 233 15.99 11.25 4.93
CA LEU A 233 15.67 10.40 6.08
C LEU A 233 15.97 11.13 7.39
N GLN A 234 15.00 11.04 8.29
CA GLN A 234 15.07 11.58 9.64
C GLN A 234 14.42 10.60 10.62
N THR A 235 14.69 10.76 11.91
CA THR A 235 14.27 9.84 13.00
C THR A 235 13.32 10.50 14.01
N GLU A 236 12.94 11.75 13.77
CA GLU A 236 12.23 12.60 14.69
C GLU A 236 10.71 12.46 14.55
N SER A 237 10.18 12.47 13.32
CA SER A 237 8.74 12.66 13.10
C SER A 237 8.19 11.94 11.87
N ALA A 238 7.09 11.21 12.01
CA ALA A 238 6.34 10.62 10.90
C ALA A 238 5.40 11.63 10.19
N LEU A 239 5.40 12.91 10.58
CA LEU A 239 4.43 13.89 10.07
C LEU A 239 4.62 14.23 8.59
N SER A 240 5.87 14.26 8.11
CA SER A 240 6.17 14.41 6.68
C SER A 240 5.60 13.24 5.90
N ALA A 241 5.93 12.00 6.30
CA ALA A 241 5.42 10.77 5.70
C ALA A 241 3.88 10.74 5.70
N ALA A 242 3.23 11.09 6.81
CA ALA A 242 1.78 11.13 6.91
C ALA A 242 1.12 12.13 5.94
N ARG A 243 1.76 13.28 5.70
CA ARG A 243 1.31 14.27 4.71
C ARG A 243 1.57 13.81 3.28
N ASP A 244 2.69 13.15 3.06
CA ASP A 244 3.14 12.77 1.73
C ASP A 244 2.25 11.67 1.10
N ILE A 245 1.68 10.79 1.92
CA ILE A 245 0.77 9.72 1.46
C ILE A 245 -0.70 10.16 1.28
N MET A 246 -1.05 11.41 1.60
CA MET A 246 -2.42 11.94 1.50
C MET A 246 -2.87 12.13 0.05
N THR A 247 -4.09 11.71 -0.27
CA THR A 247 -4.67 11.96 -1.60
C THR A 247 -5.70 13.08 -1.55
N THR A 248 -6.98 12.74 -1.39
CA THR A 248 -8.08 13.69 -1.16
C THR A 248 -8.33 13.94 0.32
N ASP A 249 -7.46 13.41 1.17
CA ASP A 249 -7.46 13.66 2.60
C ASP A 249 -7.32 15.15 2.89
N ARG A 250 -8.17 15.68 3.78
CA ARG A 250 -8.04 17.07 4.22
C ARG A 250 -6.87 17.27 5.19
N TYR A 251 -6.63 16.27 6.04
CA TYR A 251 -5.67 16.32 7.13
C TYR A 251 -4.84 15.02 7.26
N PRO A 252 -3.56 15.11 7.66
CA PRO A 252 -2.70 13.94 7.90
C PRO A 252 -3.16 13.22 9.16
N LYS A 253 -3.18 11.88 9.15
CA LYS A 253 -3.57 11.09 10.33
C LYS A 253 -2.38 10.36 10.91
N LEU A 254 -2.16 10.55 12.21
CA LEU A 254 -1.16 9.83 13.00
C LEU A 254 -1.76 9.39 14.34
N ARG A 255 -1.25 8.28 14.86
CA ARG A 255 -1.52 7.81 16.21
C ARG A 255 -0.26 7.15 16.75
N SER A 256 0.14 7.55 17.95
CA SER A 256 1.24 6.93 18.68
C SER A 256 0.74 6.51 20.06
N LYS A 257 1.28 5.40 20.59
CA LYS A 257 0.98 4.90 21.92
C LYS A 257 2.24 4.28 22.50
N THR A 258 2.75 4.84 23.58
CA THR A 258 3.83 4.24 24.37
C THR A 258 3.26 3.06 25.16
N LEU A 259 3.91 1.92 25.09
CA LEU A 259 3.50 0.74 25.83
C LEU A 259 4.14 0.75 27.22
N SER A 260 3.61 -0.06 28.15
CA SER A 260 4.09 -0.09 29.54
C SER A 260 5.55 -0.55 29.68
N ASN A 261 6.09 -1.19 28.65
CA ASN A 261 7.46 -1.66 28.56
C ASN A 261 8.43 -0.68 27.86
N GLY A 262 7.98 0.55 27.56
CA GLY A 262 8.71 1.54 26.78
C GLY A 262 8.41 1.47 25.29
#